data_AF-A0A5B7G7E1-F1
#
_entry.id   AF-A0A5B7G7E1-F1
#
_cell.length_a   1.000
_cell.length_b   1.000
_cell.length_c   1.000
_cell.angle_alpha   90.00
_cell.angle_beta   90.00
_cell.angle_gamma   90.00
#
_symmetry.space_group_name_H-M   'P 1'
#
loop_
_entity.id
_entity.type
_entity.pdbx_description
1 polymer ?
#
loop_
_entity_poly.entity_id
_entity_poly.type
_entity_poly.pdbx_seq_one_letter_code
_entity_poly.pdbx_strand_id
1 'polypeptide(L)'
;MSDAIPVIVHFRMLLNLQEASKVTGTSCRLVNENTGQLVCEWRPPEGRNISVVAANVNQVVAAAGQLIYYIVIHPGALKLEA
;
A
#
# COMPACT_ATOMS: atom_id res chain seq x y z
N MET A 1 4.71 -15.36 22.94
CA MET A 1 5.73 -14.48 22.35
C MET A 1 5.30 -14.23 20.91
N SER A 2 4.60 -13.13 20.67
CA SER A 2 4.18 -12.74 19.31
C SER A 2 5.28 -11.89 18.71
N ASP A 3 6.06 -12.47 17.81
CA ASP A 3 7.03 -11.74 16.99
C ASP A 3 6.25 -10.86 16.00
N ALA A 4 5.77 -9.72 16.49
CA ALA A 4 5.29 -8.64 15.65
C ALA A 4 6.52 -8.11 14.92
N ILE A 5 6.76 -8.61 13.70
CA ILE A 5 7.68 -7.97 12.76
C ILE A 5 7.23 -6.50 12.69
N PRO A 6 8.09 -5.52 12.97
CA PRO A 6 7.71 -4.14 12.78
C PRO A 6 7.60 -3.94 11.27
N VAL A 7 6.37 -3.83 10.79
CA VAL A 7 6.06 -3.70 9.38
C VAL A 7 5.66 -2.26 9.12
N ILE A 8 6.53 -1.51 8.45
CA ILE A 8 6.17 -0.21 7.91
C ILE A 8 5.44 -0.45 6.59
N VAL A 9 4.20 0.02 6.50
CA VAL A 9 3.52 0.18 5.21
C VAL A 9 4.10 1.41 4.54
N HIS A 10 5.07 1.19 3.65
CA HIS A 10 5.66 2.28 2.90
C HIS A 10 4.78 2.58 1.69
N PHE A 11 3.97 3.63 1.77
CA PHE A 11 3.31 4.18 0.59
C PHE A 11 4.35 4.90 -0.26
N ARG A 12 4.97 4.17 -1.20
CA ARG A 12 5.80 4.81 -2.22
C ARG A 12 4.90 5.45 -3.27
N MET A 13 4.28 6.56 -2.88
CA MET A 13 3.66 7.52 -3.78
C MET A 13 4.81 8.23 -4.51
N LEU A 14 5.29 7.62 -5.60
CA LEU A 14 6.39 8.18 -6.39
C LEU A 14 5.91 9.50 -7.02
N LEU A 15 6.26 10.61 -6.38
CA LEU A 15 6.13 11.96 -6.92
C LEU A 15 7.05 12.08 -8.13
N ASN A 16 6.52 11.88 -9.34
CA ASN A 16 7.23 12.20 -10.56
C ASN A 16 7.05 13.71 -10.83
N LEU A 17 7.85 14.54 -10.12
CA LEU A 17 7.83 15.99 -10.27
C LEU A 17 8.70 16.39 -11.46
N GLN A 18 8.18 16.27 -12.68
CA GLN A 18 8.77 17.01 -13.81
C GLN A 18 7.78 17.87 -14.61
N GLU A 19 6.47 17.66 -14.57
CA GLU A 19 5.50 18.59 -15.17
C GLU A 19 4.07 18.25 -14.69
N ALA A 20 3.30 19.25 -14.23
CA ALA A 20 1.90 19.17 -13.78
C ALA A 20 1.53 18.00 -12.81
N SER A 21 1.54 18.32 -11.51
CA SER A 21 1.10 17.53 -10.35
C SER A 21 0.07 16.41 -10.62
N LYS A 22 0.55 15.21 -10.95
CA LYS A 22 -0.17 13.96 -10.75
C LYS A 22 0.60 13.09 -9.76
N VAL A 23 0.18 13.20 -8.51
CA VAL A 23 0.58 12.29 -7.45
C VAL A 23 -0.09 10.94 -7.75
N THR A 24 0.63 9.97 -8.30
CA THR A 24 0.06 8.66 -8.66
C THR A 24 0.77 7.55 -7.89
N GLY A 25 0.04 6.90 -6.98
CA GLY A 25 0.47 5.64 -6.38
C GLY A 25 -0.02 4.48 -7.25
N THR A 26 0.87 3.61 -7.73
CA THR A 26 0.48 2.43 -8.53
C THR A 26 0.28 1.18 -7.68
N SER A 27 0.71 1.20 -6.42
CA SER A 27 0.71 0.03 -5.53
C SER A 27 0.79 0.41 -4.05
N CYS A 28 0.33 -0.51 -3.18
CA CYS A 28 0.67 -0.54 -1.76
C CYS A 28 1.76 -1.60 -1.56
N ARG A 29 2.82 -1.26 -0.82
CA ARG A 29 3.98 -2.15 -0.63
C ARG A 29 4.24 -2.39 0.85
N LEU A 30 4.35 -3.67 1.19
CA LEU A 30 4.79 -4.14 2.48
C LEU A 30 6.30 -4.31 2.45
N VAL A 31 7.02 -3.67 3.35
CA VAL A 31 8.49 -3.68 3.38
C VAL A 31 8.94 -4.15 4.75
N ASN A 32 9.96 -5.00 4.78
CA ASN A 32 10.63 -5.37 6.03
C ASN A 32 11.45 -4.17 6.50
N GLU A 33 11.14 -3.63 7.68
CA GLU A 33 11.74 -2.40 8.19
C GLU A 33 13.27 -2.51 8.37
N ASN A 34 13.74 -3.66 8.86
CA ASN A 34 15.16 -3.87 9.17
C ASN A 34 16.03 -4.00 7.91
N THR A 35 15.48 -4.61 6.85
CA THR A 35 16.24 -4.95 5.63
C THR A 35 15.89 -4.06 4.43
N GLY A 36 14.80 -3.30 4.51
CA GLY A 36 14.25 -2.53 3.39
C GLY A 36 13.71 -3.40 2.24
N GLN A 37 13.66 -4.72 2.41
CA GLN A 37 13.22 -5.64 1.36
C GLN A 37 11.71 -5.59 1.16
N LEU A 38 11.29 -5.57 -0.10
CA LEU A 38 9.89 -5.74 -0.47
C LEU A 38 9.42 -7.13 -0.08
N VAL A 39 8.38 -7.19 0.75
CA VAL A 39 7.76 -8.43 1.22
C VAL A 39 6.54 -8.77 0.38
N CYS A 40 5.66 -7.79 0.14
CA CYS A 40 4.42 -7.98 -0.59
C CYS A 40 4.05 -6.68 -1.33
N GLU A 41 3.37 -6.80 -2.46
CA GLU A 41 2.83 -5.67 -3.22
C GLU A 41 1.38 -5.95 -3.58
N TRP A 42 0.50 -4.98 -3.31
CA TRP A 42 -0.87 -4.97 -3.79
C TRP A 42 -1.06 -3.87 -4.82
N ARG A 43 -1.88 -4.13 -5.84
CA ARG A 43 -2.26 -3.15 -6.87
C ARG A 43 -3.77 -3.21 -7.08
N PRO A 44 -4.41 -2.06 -7.39
CA PRO A 44 -5.77 -2.08 -7.88
C PRO A 44 -5.91 -2.97 -9.13
N PRO A 45 -7.02 -3.71 -9.28
CA PRO A 45 -7.36 -4.40 -10.51
C PRO A 45 -7.28 -3.50 -11.75
N GLU A 46 -7.07 -4.12 -12.91
CA GLU A 46 -7.08 -3.46 -14.22
C GLU A 46 -5.99 -2.36 -14.40
N GLY A 47 -4.98 -2.34 -13.54
CA GLY A 47 -3.87 -1.37 -13.64
C GLY A 47 -4.28 0.07 -13.30
N ARG A 48 -5.38 0.26 -12.55
CA ARG A 48 -5.80 1.59 -12.11
C ARG A 48 -4.80 2.19 -11.13
N ASN A 49 -4.70 3.52 -11.16
CA ASN A 49 -3.91 4.25 -10.16
C ASN A 49 -4.71 4.42 -8.86
N ILE A 50 -4.00 4.33 -7.74
CA ILE A 50 -4.51 4.68 -6.43
C ILE A 50 -4.60 6.21 -6.35
N SER A 51 -5.80 6.71 -6.05
CA SER A 51 -6.10 8.14 -5.93
C SER A 51 -6.06 8.64 -4.49
N VAL A 52 -6.48 7.82 -3.52
CA VAL A 52 -6.51 8.17 -2.10
C VAL A 52 -6.09 6.96 -1.27
N VAL A 53 -5.36 7.18 -0.18
CA VAL A 53 -5.06 6.13 0.80
C VAL A 53 -5.18 6.67 2.22
N ALA A 54 -5.77 5.86 3.10
CA ALA A 54 -5.67 5.97 4.54
C ALA A 54 -5.12 4.66 5.10
N ALA A 55 -4.34 4.70 6.17
CA ALA A 55 -3.78 3.50 6.77
C ALA A 55 -3.53 3.66 8.27
N ASN A 56 -3.54 2.53 8.97
CA ASN A 56 -3.07 2.38 10.33
C ASN A 56 -2.17 1.13 10.41
N VAL A 57 -1.82 0.71 11.63
CA VAL A 57 -0.90 -0.41 11.87
C VAL A 57 -1.36 -1.75 11.32
N ASN A 58 -2.66 -1.97 11.15
CA ASN A 58 -3.24 -3.26 10.76
C ASN A 58 -4.04 -3.21 9.45
N GLN A 59 -4.36 -2.01 8.97
CA GLN A 59 -5.33 -1.82 7.91
C GLN A 59 -4.89 -0.73 6.95
N VAL A 60 -5.25 -0.92 5.67
CA VAL A 60 -5.14 0.06 4.61
C VAL A 60 -6.51 0.18 3.95
N VAL A 61 -6.96 1.42 3.75
CA VAL A 61 -8.10 1.75 2.89
C VAL A 61 -7.55 2.52 1.71
N ALA A 62 -7.67 1.96 0.50
CA ALA A 62 -7.21 2.58 -0.73
C ALA A 62 -8.40 2.84 -1.67
N ALA A 63 -8.39 3.97 -2.36
CA ALA A 63 -9.33 4.28 -3.43
C ALA A 63 -8.62 4.31 -4.78
N ALA A 64 -9.24 3.76 -5.81
CA ALA A 64 -8.82 3.90 -7.21
C ALA A 64 -10.01 4.39 -8.05
N GLY A 65 -10.12 5.72 -8.18
CA GLY A 65 -11.33 6.36 -8.70
C GLY A 65 -12.49 6.17 -7.73
N GLN A 66 -13.59 5.57 -8.20
CA GLN A 66 -14.79 5.29 -7.38
C GLN A 66 -14.73 3.97 -6.60
N LEU A 67 -13.70 3.14 -6.84
CA LEU A 67 -13.55 1.85 -6.16
C LEU A 67 -12.77 2.03 -4.87
N ILE A 68 -13.33 1.52 -3.77
CA ILE A 68 -12.72 1.53 -2.44
C ILE A 68 -12.34 0.10 -2.09
N TYR A 69 -11.10 -0.07 -1.61
CA TYR A 69 -10.51 -1.33 -1.21
C TYR A 69 -10.13 -1.27 0.25
N TYR A 70 -10.65 -2.22 1.02
CA TYR A 70 -10.22 -2.46 2.39
C TYR A 70 -9.23 -3.63 2.39
N ILE A 71 -8.03 -3.36 2.90
CA ILE A 71 -6.89 -4.27 2.86
C ILE A 71 -6.39 -4.48 4.29
N VAL A 72 -6.30 -5.73 4.73
CA VAL A 72 -5.75 -6.10 6.03
C VAL A 72 -4.27 -6.47 5.87
N ILE A 73 -3.46 -5.98 6.80
CA ILE A 73 -2.04 -6.24 6.88
C ILE A 73 -1.81 -7.48 7.72
N HIS A 74 -1.17 -8.48 7.14
CA HIS A 74 -0.69 -9.67 7.83
C HIS A 74 0.82 -9.78 7.72
N PRO A 75 1.48 -10.57 8.59
CA PRO A 75 2.87 -10.94 8.39
C PRO A 75 3.06 -11.55 7.00
N GLY A 76 3.83 -10.89 6.15
CA GLY A 76 4.12 -11.37 4.80
C GLY A 76 3.08 -11.07 3.72
N ALA A 77 1.91 -10.50 4.04
CA ALA A 77 0.81 -10.43 3.08
C ALA A 77 -0.12 -9.22 3.25
N LEU A 78 -0.71 -8.77 2.14
CA LEU A 78 -1.82 -7.83 2.07
C LEU A 78 -3.06 -8.58 1.55
N LYS A 79 -4.15 -8.59 2.31
CA LYS A 79 -5.38 -9.31 1.93
C LYS A 79 -6.53 -8.35 1.75
N LEU A 80 -7.26 -8.49 0.64
CA LEU A 80 -8.52 -7.79 0.43
C LEU A 80 -9.60 -8.43 1.30
N GLU A 81 -10.35 -7.61 1.99
CA GLU A 81 -11.56 -7.99 2.72
C GLU A 81 -12.78 -7.36 2.05
N ALA A 82 -13.91 -8.07 2.13
CA ALA A 82 -15.18 -7.67 1.52
C ALA A 82 -15.93 -6.64 2.37
#